data_AF-A0AA86SDL5-F1
#
_entry.id   AF-A0AA86SDL5-F1
#
_cell.length_a   1.000
_cell.length_b   1.000
_cell.length_c   1.000
_cell.angle_alpha   90.00
_cell.angle_beta   90.00
_cell.angle_gamma   90.00
#
_symmetry.space_group_name_H-M   'P 1'
#
loop_
_entity.id
_entity.type
_entity.pdbx_description
1 polymer ?
#
loop_
_entity_poly.entity_id
_entity_poly.type
_entity_poly.pdbx_seq_one_letter_code
_entity_poly.pdbx_strand_id
1 'polypeptide(L)'
;MGAITGSKIAIIIFSKTYPESTRCLRELEKIIECHQTFGQMVLCVFYEIHPSDVRYQKMEACTHAAGITVWDVTEIRHDAELVHLIVTRVHCVQLNIPLD
;
A
#
# COMPACT_ATOMS: atom_id res chain seq x y z
N MET A 1 -5.06 8.87 -14.66
CA MET A 1 -3.85 9.52 -14.12
C MET A 1 -4.17 10.64 -13.13
N GLY A 2 -5.05 11.60 -13.45
CA GLY A 2 -5.38 12.71 -12.53
C GLY A 2 -5.90 12.27 -11.15
N ALA A 3 -6.60 11.14 -11.07
CA ALA A 3 -7.10 10.61 -9.80
C ALA A 3 -5.96 10.25 -8.81
N ILE A 4 -4.86 9.65 -9.27
CA ILE A 4 -3.74 9.28 -8.38
C ILE A 4 -3.07 10.54 -7.86
N THR A 5 -2.72 11.48 -8.76
CA THR A 5 -2.04 12.72 -8.38
C THR A 5 -2.90 13.65 -7.51
N GLY A 6 -4.22 13.64 -7.69
CA GLY A 6 -5.14 14.44 -6.86
C GLY A 6 -5.50 13.81 -5.51
N SER A 7 -5.05 12.57 -5.25
CA SER A 7 -5.38 11.87 -4.01
C SER A 7 -4.43 12.26 -2.87
N LYS A 8 -4.95 12.39 -1.65
CA LYS A 8 -4.13 12.59 -0.45
C LYS A 8 -3.49 11.29 0.06
N ILE A 9 -4.19 10.18 -0.14
CA ILE A 9 -3.82 8.85 0.34
C ILE A 9 -3.94 7.88 -0.84
N ALA A 10 -2.93 7.04 -1.05
CA ALA A 10 -2.97 5.91 -1.96
C ALA A 10 -2.87 4.61 -1.15
N ILE A 11 -3.75 3.64 -1.44
CA ILE A 11 -3.75 2.34 -0.79
C ILE A 11 -3.38 1.30 -1.84
N ILE A 12 -2.26 0.62 -1.64
CA ILE A 12 -1.77 -0.42 -2.54
C ILE A 12 -2.11 -1.77 -1.91
N ILE A 13 -2.88 -2.58 -2.64
CA ILE A 13 -3.19 -3.95 -2.26
C ILE A 13 -2.35 -4.89 -3.13
N PHE A 14 -1.21 -5.33 -2.60
CA PHE A 14 -0.40 -6.35 -3.24
C PHE A 14 -1.08 -7.71 -3.09
N SER A 15 -1.53 -8.26 -4.21
CA SER A 15 -2.04 -9.63 -4.33
C SER A 15 -1.10 -10.48 -5.18
N LYS A 16 -1.30 -11.79 -5.19
CA LYS A 16 -0.50 -12.74 -5.99
C LYS A 16 -0.36 -12.32 -7.45
N THR A 17 -1.42 -11.78 -8.06
CA THR A 17 -1.48 -11.40 -9.48
C THR A 17 -1.12 -9.93 -9.74
N TYR A 18 -0.92 -9.11 -8.71
CA TYR A 18 -0.53 -7.71 -8.87
C TYR A 18 0.69 -7.49 -9.78
N PRO A 19 1.81 -8.24 -9.64
CA PRO A 19 2.99 -8.02 -10.46
C PRO A 19 2.84 -8.55 -11.90
N GLU A 20 1.75 -9.24 -12.21
CA GLU A 20 1.44 -9.72 -13.57
C GLU A 20 0.68 -8.67 -14.38
N SER A 21 0.11 -7.65 -13.72
CA SER A 21 -0.62 -6.58 -14.37
C SER A 21 0.29 -5.40 -14.69
N THR A 22 0.60 -5.21 -15.98
CA THR A 22 1.34 -4.03 -16.48
C THR A 22 0.70 -2.72 -16.06
N ARG A 23 -0.65 -2.69 -15.96
CA ARG A 23 -1.36 -1.51 -15.49
C ARG A 23 -1.08 -1.25 -14.00
N CYS A 24 -1.14 -2.27 -13.16
CA CYS A 24 -0.84 -2.13 -11.73
C CYS A 24 0.59 -1.63 -11.50
N LEU A 25 1.56 -2.16 -12.26
CA LEU A 25 2.95 -1.71 -12.17
C LEU A 25 3.12 -0.23 -12.58
N ARG A 26 2.44 0.22 -13.64
CA ARG A 26 2.45 1.65 -14.02
C ARG A 26 1.77 2.55 -12.99
N GLU A 27 0.69 2.07 -12.38
CA GLU A 27 -0.01 2.81 -11.31
C GLU A 27 0.89 2.89 -10.06
N LEU A 28 1.61 1.81 -9.72
CA LEU A 28 2.60 1.79 -8.63
C LEU A 28 3.72 2.81 -8.85
N GLU A 29 4.33 2.85 -10.04
CA GLU A 29 5.34 3.86 -10.39
C GLU A 29 4.80 5.29 -10.17
N LYS A 30 3.56 5.54 -10.59
CA LYS A 30 2.94 6.86 -10.41
C LYS A 30 2.67 7.19 -8.95
N ILE A 31 2.26 6.21 -8.15
CA ILE A 31 2.05 6.38 -6.71
C ILE A 31 3.38 6.70 -6.02
N ILE A 32 4.46 5.99 -6.35
CA ILE A 32 5.80 6.25 -5.82
C ILE A 32 6.27 7.67 -6.18
N GLU A 33 6.10 8.08 -7.44
CA GLU A 33 6.41 9.45 -7.87
C GLU A 33 5.61 10.47 -7.06
N CYS A 34 4.31 10.25 -6.87
CA CYS A 34 3.46 11.16 -6.11
C CYS A 34 3.81 11.21 -4.62
N HIS A 35 4.18 10.08 -4.01
CA HIS A 35 4.67 10.01 -2.64
C HIS A 35 5.91 10.87 -2.47
N GLN A 36 6.91 10.69 -3.33
CA GLN A 36 8.20 11.36 -3.25
C GLN A 36 8.10 12.85 -3.61
N THR A 37 7.24 13.21 -4.56
CA THR A 37 7.15 14.59 -5.08
C THR A 37 6.18 15.45 -4.30
N PHE A 38 5.04 14.89 -3.88
CA PHE A 38 3.94 15.66 -3.26
C PHE A 38 3.68 15.29 -1.81
N GLY A 39 4.44 14.37 -1.23
CA GLY A 39 4.21 13.88 0.13
C GLY A 39 2.89 13.11 0.28
N GLN A 40 2.37 12.55 -0.83
CA GLN A 40 1.17 11.70 -0.79
C GLN A 40 1.40 10.54 0.18
N MET A 41 0.44 10.28 1.07
CA MET A 41 0.59 9.16 2.01
C MET A 41 0.27 7.84 1.31
N VAL A 42 1.08 6.82 1.56
CA VAL A 42 0.95 5.52 0.91
C VAL A 42 0.81 4.43 1.96
N LEU A 43 -0.24 3.62 1.82
CA LEU A 43 -0.54 2.49 2.69
C LEU A 43 -0.42 1.20 1.87
N CYS A 44 0.47 0.31 2.27
CA CYS A 44 0.67 -0.97 1.60
C CYS A 44 0.00 -2.10 2.40
N VAL A 45 -0.73 -2.96 1.70
CA VAL A 45 -1.39 -4.16 2.23
C VAL A 45 -0.92 -5.34 1.40
N PHE A 46 -0.54 -6.43 2.07
CA PHE A 46 -0.26 -7.71 1.42
C PHE A 46 -1.48 -8.63 1.60
N TYR A 47 -2.23 -8.85 0.53
CA TYR A 47 -3.44 -9.66 0.54
C TYR A 47 -3.17 -11.05 -0.04
N GLU A 48 -3.31 -12.06 0.81
CA GLU A 48 -3.07 -13.48 0.48
C GLU A 48 -1.67 -13.78 -0.09
N ILE A 49 -0.67 -12.98 0.29
CA ILE A 49 0.75 -13.22 -0.03
C ILE A 49 1.47 -13.53 1.29
N HIS A 50 2.20 -14.64 1.32
CA HIS A 50 2.96 -15.03 2.50
C HIS A 50 4.33 -14.30 2.52
N PRO A 51 4.89 -13.91 3.69
CA PRO A 51 6.20 -13.26 3.76
C PRO A 51 7.35 -14.06 3.12
N SER A 52 7.23 -15.38 3.07
CA SER A 52 8.20 -16.26 2.40
C SER A 52 8.10 -16.25 0.87
N ASP A 53 7.04 -15.68 0.30
CA ASP A 53 6.89 -15.60 -1.15
C ASP A 53 7.95 -14.65 -1.73
N VAL A 54 8.68 -15.08 -2.76
CA VAL A 54 9.69 -14.23 -3.44
C VAL A 54 9.08 -12.92 -3.94
N ARG A 55 7.78 -12.92 -4.26
CA ARG A 55 7.03 -11.72 -4.69
C ARG A 55 6.87 -10.73 -3.54
N TYR A 56 6.62 -11.21 -2.32
CA TYR A 56 6.56 -10.38 -1.12
C TYR A 56 7.89 -9.64 -0.94
N GLN A 57 9.00 -10.37 -0.91
CA GLN A 57 10.34 -9.80 -0.69
C GLN A 57 10.68 -8.72 -1.73
N LYS A 58 10.31 -8.94 -3.00
CA LYS A 58 10.53 -7.95 -4.07
C LYS A 58 9.68 -6.68 -3.89
N MET A 59 8.41 -6.84 -3.52
CA MET A 59 7.50 -5.72 -3.30
C MET A 59 7.90 -4.92 -2.06
N GLU A 60 8.20 -5.61 -0.96
CA GLU A 60 8.70 -5.02 0.27
C GLU A 60 10.01 -4.24 0.06
N ALA A 61 10.98 -4.84 -0.65
CA ALA A 61 12.22 -4.16 -0.99
C ALA A 61 11.98 -2.91 -1.85
N CYS A 62 11.04 -2.96 -2.80
CA CYS A 62 10.69 -1.82 -3.64
C CYS A 62 10.05 -0.68 -2.83
N THR A 63 9.11 -1.00 -1.95
CA THR A 63 8.46 0.00 -1.09
C THR A 63 9.44 0.61 -0.10
N HIS A 64 10.34 -0.20 0.48
CA HIS A 64 11.38 0.28 1.36
C HIS A 64 12.34 1.24 0.64
N ALA A 65 12.80 0.87 -0.57
CA ALA A 65 13.66 1.72 -1.39
C ALA A 65 12.98 3.03 -1.80
N ALA A 66 11.65 3.03 -1.93
CA ALA A 66 10.87 4.22 -2.23
C ALA A 66 10.64 5.14 -1.01
N GLY A 67 11.09 4.75 0.19
CA GLY A 67 10.83 5.47 1.43
C GLY A 67 9.41 5.26 1.97
N ILE A 68 8.67 4.30 1.41
CA ILE A 68 7.31 3.98 1.83
C ILE A 68 7.39 3.06 3.04
N THR A 69 6.89 3.53 4.18
CA THR A 69 6.68 2.70 5.36
C THR A 69 5.54 1.72 5.08
N VAL A 70 5.89 0.44 4.96
CA VAL A 70 4.93 -0.66 4.85
C VAL A 70 4.27 -0.89 6.20
N TRP A 71 2.96 -1.11 6.20
CA TRP A 71 2.29 -1.66 7.37
C TRP A 71 2.32 -3.17 7.27
N ASP A 72 2.80 -3.81 8.34
CA ASP A 72 2.84 -5.26 8.39
C ASP A 72 1.42 -5.79 8.61
N VAL A 73 0.75 -6.11 7.50
CA VAL A 73 -0.61 -6.67 7.46
C VAL A 73 -0.58 -8.08 6.88
N THR A 74 0.46 -8.85 7.22
CA THR A 74 0.75 -10.14 6.58
C THR A 74 -0.07 -11.30 7.13
N GLU A 75 -0.79 -11.12 8.24
CA GLU A 75 -1.47 -12.21 8.96
C GLU A 75 -2.99 -12.02 9.15
N ILE A 76 -3.63 -11.13 8.38
CA ILE A 76 -5.09 -11.00 8.51
C ILE A 76 -5.80 -12.24 7.97
N ARG A 77 -6.63 -12.85 8.83
CA ARG A 77 -7.30 -14.12 8.56
C ARG A 77 -8.70 -13.95 7.95
N HIS A 78 -9.29 -12.76 8.07
CA HIS A 78 -10.64 -12.48 7.59
C HIS A 78 -10.73 -11.13 6.86
N ASP A 79 -11.39 -11.11 5.71
CA ASP A 79 -11.55 -9.89 4.88
C ASP A 79 -12.17 -8.72 5.65
N ALA A 80 -13.11 -8.99 6.56
CA ALA A 80 -13.77 -7.97 7.37
C ALA A 80 -12.78 -7.24 8.31
N GLU A 81 -11.82 -7.97 8.88
CA GLU A 81 -10.77 -7.38 9.73
C GLU A 81 -9.84 -6.51 8.90
N LEU A 82 -9.51 -6.93 7.67
CA LEU A 82 -8.69 -6.13 6.76
C LEU A 82 -9.36 -4.82 6.40
N VAL A 83 -10.63 -4.88 5.99
CA VAL A 83 -11.39 -3.68 5.63
C VAL A 83 -11.50 -2.76 6.84
N HIS A 84 -11.80 -3.30 8.03
CA HIS A 84 -11.86 -2.50 9.25
C HIS A 84 -10.52 -1.82 9.55
N LEU A 85 -9.40 -2.54 9.45
CA LEU A 85 -8.07 -1.98 9.65
C LEU A 85 -7.78 -0.86 8.66
N ILE A 86 -8.01 -1.08 7.36
CA ILE A 86 -7.80 -0.07 6.32
C ILE A 86 -8.61 1.20 6.62
N VAL A 87 -9.90 1.05 6.92
CA VAL A 87 -10.79 2.19 7.19
C VAL A 87 -10.34 2.95 8.44
N THR A 88 -10.08 2.25 9.54
CA THR A 88 -9.62 2.86 10.79
C THR A 88 -8.34 3.65 10.58
N ARG A 89 -7.39 3.10 9.83
CA ARG A 89 -6.10 3.76 9.60
C ARG A 89 -6.18 4.93 8.63
N VAL A 90 -6.97 4.82 7.55
CA VAL A 90 -7.27 5.97 6.69
C VAL A 90 -7.86 7.11 7.52
N HIS A 91 -8.78 6.79 8.42
CA HIS A 91 -9.40 7.76 9.31
C HIS A 91 -8.40 8.41 10.28
N CYS A 92 -7.56 7.61 10.96
CA CYS A 92 -6.52 8.14 11.86
C CYS A 92 -5.56 9.07 11.13
N VAL A 93 -5.10 8.68 9.94
CA VAL A 93 -4.22 9.48 9.09
C VAL A 93 -4.88 10.81 8.71
N GLN A 94 -6.14 10.77 8.28
CA GLN A 94 -6.87 11.98 7.89
C GLN A 94 -7.07 12.97 9.04
N LEU A 95 -7.23 12.47 10.26
CA LEU A 95 -7.48 13.29 11.45
C LEU A 95 -6.21 13.57 12.27
N ASN A 96 -5.03 13.12 11.81
CA ASN A 96 -3.77 13.22 12.55
C ASN A 96 -3.86 12.61 13.97
N ILE A 97 -4.59 11.50 14.10
CA ILE A 97 -4.72 10.74 15.34
C ILE A 97 -3.55 9.75 15.42
N PRO A 98 -2.81 9.68 16.54
CA PRO A 98 -1.72 8.74 16.71
C PRO A 98 -2.23 7.30 16.58
N LEU A 99 -1.42 6.47 15.93
CA LEU A 99 -1.65 5.04 15.80
C LEU A 99 -1.07 4.35 17.04
N ASP A 100 -1.97 3.91 17.92
CA ASP A 100 -1.72 2.93 18.98
C ASP A 100 -1.46 1.53 18.41
#